data_AF-A0A8B3DAT7-F1
#
_entry.id   AF-A0A8B3DAT7-F1
#
_cell.length_a   1.000
_cell.length_b   1.000
_cell.length_c   1.000
_cell.angle_alpha   90.00
_cell.angle_beta   90.00
_cell.angle_gamma   90.00
#
_symmetry.space_group_name_H-M   'P 1'
#
loop_
_entity.id
_entity.type
_entity.pdbx_description
1 polymer ?
#
loop_
_entity_poly.entity_id
_entity_poly.type
_entity_poly.pdbx_seq_one_letter_code
_entity_poly.pdbx_strand_id
1 'polypeptide(L)'
;ILYYFSIKAILKVVQPKIVFVTNWYSIRSMSIISVAHDLGITVVDIQHGLSAANNHRCYINLSCINESILPNYFFCWSKKDKRVIDEQFESDRAIETGRVWRFLPKEAIALPFEKVKPIVLLICGLDLPSWFSKLEEKVQNKYDFLIRPHPTFGLSQESIAFLNKVNNVYIHEHGSLEDVLDYAACCLGEWSAGLVEAQENGTVTIAYGAE
;
A
#
# COMPACT_ATOMS: atom_id res chain seq x y z
N ILE A 1 -6.47 13.97 23.61
CA ILE A 1 -6.11 15.20 24.37
C ILE A 1 -4.64 15.59 24.14
N LEU A 2 -3.65 14.76 24.50
CA LEU A 2 -2.22 15.11 24.31
C LEU A 2 -1.82 15.35 22.84
N TYR A 3 -2.28 14.50 21.91
CA TYR A 3 -2.04 14.68 20.47
C TYR A 3 -2.57 16.03 19.97
N TYR A 4 -3.82 16.35 20.30
CA TYR A 4 -4.49 17.58 19.88
C TYR A 4 -3.67 18.82 20.28
N PHE A 5 -3.27 18.94 21.56
CA PHE A 5 -2.52 20.11 22.03
C PHE A 5 -1.13 20.21 21.41
N SER A 6 -0.44 19.08 21.25
CA SER A 6 0.89 19.04 20.63
C SER A 6 0.83 19.45 19.15
N ILE A 7 -0.12 18.88 18.40
CA ILE A 7 -0.35 19.23 17.00
C ILE A 7 -0.77 20.69 16.87
N LYS A 8 -1.65 21.19 17.75
CA LYS A 8 -2.09 22.60 17.73
C LYS A 8 -0.93 23.57 17.97
N ALA A 9 -0.02 23.25 18.87
CA ALA A 9 1.19 24.05 19.07
C ALA A 9 2.04 24.07 17.80
N ILE A 10 2.26 22.91 17.16
CA ILE A 10 3.03 22.80 15.92
C ILE A 10 2.37 23.59 14.78
N LEU A 11 1.08 23.39 14.52
CA LEU A 11 0.38 24.04 13.41
C LEU A 11 0.27 25.56 13.60
N LYS A 12 0.19 26.06 14.83
CA LYS A 12 0.24 27.51 15.10
C LYS A 12 1.60 28.14 14.83
N VAL A 13 2.69 27.38 14.99
CA VAL A 13 4.06 27.85 14.71
C VAL A 13 4.35 27.76 13.21
N VAL A 14 4.02 26.64 12.58
CA VAL A 14 4.31 26.39 11.16
C VAL A 14 3.38 27.19 10.24
N GLN A 15 2.13 27.42 10.67
CA GLN A 15 1.07 28.10 9.91
C GLN A 15 0.93 27.59 8.46
N PRO A 16 0.78 26.26 8.25
CA PRO A 16 0.65 25.73 6.90
C PRO A 16 -0.70 26.14 6.30
N LYS A 17 -0.73 26.34 4.98
CA LYS A 17 -1.98 26.55 4.24
C LYS A 17 -2.74 25.25 4.00
N ILE A 18 -2.00 24.16 3.81
CA ILE A 18 -2.51 22.82 3.53
C ILE A 18 -1.70 21.81 4.33
N VAL A 19 -2.36 20.79 4.88
CA VAL A 19 -1.74 19.63 5.53
C VAL A 19 -2.10 18.37 4.74
N PHE A 20 -1.09 17.56 4.46
CA PHE A 20 -1.28 16.24 3.86
C PHE A 20 -1.20 15.17 4.95
N VAL A 21 -2.17 14.27 4.95
CA VAL A 21 -2.16 13.06 5.79
C VAL A 21 -2.22 11.84 4.88
N THR A 22 -1.70 10.72 5.37
CA THR A 22 -1.84 9.43 4.68
C THR A 22 -2.69 8.53 5.55
N ASN A 23 -3.74 7.94 4.97
CA ASN A 23 -4.81 7.25 5.69
C ASN A 23 -5.47 8.13 6.77
N TRP A 24 -6.46 8.91 6.37
CA TRP A 24 -7.23 9.81 7.24
C TRP A 24 -7.79 9.14 8.50
N TYR A 25 -8.09 7.84 8.43
CA TYR A 25 -8.78 7.07 9.46
C TYR A 25 -7.87 6.62 10.62
N SER A 26 -6.58 6.97 10.61
CA SER A 26 -5.73 6.72 11.79
C SER A 26 -6.02 7.75 12.90
N ILE A 27 -5.89 7.35 14.17
CA ILE A 27 -6.11 8.28 15.31
C ILE A 27 -5.19 9.53 15.22
N ARG A 28 -4.00 9.36 14.65
CA ARG A 28 -3.04 10.45 14.41
C ARG A 28 -3.58 11.41 13.35
N SER A 29 -4.00 10.87 12.20
CA SER A 29 -4.56 11.64 11.09
C SER A 29 -5.84 12.36 11.49
N MET A 30 -6.78 11.68 12.15
CA MET A 30 -8.01 12.30 12.67
C MET A 30 -7.73 13.44 13.66
N SER A 31 -6.71 13.28 14.51
CA SER A 31 -6.28 14.35 15.44
C SER A 31 -5.71 15.56 14.68
N ILE A 32 -4.94 15.32 13.62
CA ILE A 32 -4.41 16.39 12.76
C ILE A 32 -5.54 17.11 12.04
N ILE A 33 -6.49 16.37 11.47
CA ILE A 33 -7.65 16.90 10.76
C ILE A 33 -8.46 17.82 11.66
N SER A 34 -8.82 17.34 12.85
CA SER A 34 -9.62 18.12 13.81
C SER A 34 -8.92 19.43 14.21
N VAL A 35 -7.63 19.40 14.50
CA VAL A 35 -6.88 20.63 14.85
C VAL A 35 -6.76 21.57 13.64
N ALA A 36 -6.50 21.03 12.45
CA ALA A 36 -6.37 21.82 11.24
C ALA A 36 -7.70 22.55 10.92
N HIS A 37 -8.83 21.88 11.04
CA HIS A 37 -10.15 22.48 10.88
C HIS A 37 -10.39 23.62 11.88
N ASP A 38 -10.05 23.44 13.16
CA ASP A 38 -10.17 24.49 14.19
C ASP A 38 -9.30 25.73 13.89
N LEU A 39 -8.24 25.56 13.10
CA LEU A 39 -7.33 26.62 12.69
C LEU A 39 -7.63 27.15 11.28
N GLY A 40 -8.67 26.65 10.60
CA GLY A 40 -9.02 27.03 9.23
C GLY A 40 -8.01 26.56 8.18
N ILE A 41 -7.28 25.47 8.44
CA ILE A 41 -6.26 24.90 7.57
C ILE A 41 -6.88 23.76 6.75
N THR A 42 -6.64 23.75 5.44
CA THR A 42 -7.10 22.68 4.55
C THR A 42 -6.33 21.39 4.78
N VAL A 43 -7.02 20.25 4.76
CA VAL A 43 -6.43 18.93 4.90
C VAL A 43 -6.76 18.06 3.69
N VAL A 44 -5.74 17.38 3.18
CA VAL A 44 -5.82 16.47 2.05
C VAL A 44 -5.38 15.09 2.51
N ASP A 45 -6.22 14.09 2.30
CA ASP A 45 -5.83 12.68 2.45
C ASP A 45 -5.19 12.17 1.17
N ILE A 46 -3.99 11.62 1.30
CA ILE A 46 -3.30 10.87 0.25
C ILE A 46 -3.58 9.39 0.51
N GLN A 47 -4.26 8.74 -0.42
CA GLN A 47 -4.63 7.32 -0.27
C GLN A 47 -3.41 6.40 -0.37
N HIS A 48 -3.42 5.34 0.43
CA HIS A 48 -2.48 4.20 0.36
C HIS A 48 -3.15 2.97 -0.25
N GLY A 49 -3.75 3.13 -1.42
CA GLY A 49 -4.33 2.02 -2.17
C GLY A 49 -5.51 2.46 -3.02
N LEU A 50 -6.00 1.56 -3.88
CA LEU A 50 -7.41 1.60 -4.26
C LEU A 50 -8.25 1.53 -2.98
N SER A 51 -9.23 2.41 -2.88
CA SER A 51 -9.91 2.68 -1.63
C SER A 51 -11.40 2.38 -1.76
N ALA A 52 -12.21 3.41 -1.99
CA ALA A 52 -13.66 3.33 -2.11
C ALA A 52 -14.08 2.40 -3.25
N ALA A 53 -13.38 2.42 -4.39
CA ALA A 53 -13.66 1.58 -5.55
C ALA A 53 -13.45 0.08 -5.32
N ASN A 54 -12.72 -0.27 -4.25
CA ASN A 54 -12.48 -1.62 -3.78
C ASN A 54 -13.21 -1.93 -2.45
N ASN A 55 -14.24 -1.14 -2.10
CA ASN A 55 -15.03 -1.27 -0.88
C ASN A 55 -14.19 -1.24 0.41
N HIS A 56 -13.07 -0.51 0.42
CA HIS A 56 -12.30 -0.33 1.65
C HIS A 56 -13.18 0.35 2.70
N ARG A 57 -13.35 -0.29 3.86
CA ARG A 57 -14.34 0.10 4.89
C ARG A 57 -14.19 1.54 5.38
N CYS A 58 -12.96 2.06 5.38
CA CYS A 58 -12.68 3.45 5.77
C CYS A 58 -12.90 4.49 4.66
N TYR A 59 -13.36 4.12 3.48
CA TYR A 59 -13.63 5.05 2.36
C TYR A 59 -15.04 4.89 1.78
N ILE A 60 -15.89 4.15 2.48
CA ILE A 60 -17.31 3.97 2.17
C ILE A 60 -18.15 4.52 3.32
N ASN A 61 -19.37 4.97 3.04
CA ASN A 61 -20.29 5.60 3.98
C ASN A 61 -19.69 6.81 4.72
N LEU A 62 -18.85 7.60 4.03
CA LEU A 62 -18.18 8.77 4.60
C LEU A 62 -19.18 9.86 5.04
N SER A 63 -20.35 9.95 4.40
CA SER A 63 -21.42 10.88 4.77
C SER A 63 -21.99 10.65 6.18
N CYS A 64 -21.80 9.47 6.75
CA CYS A 64 -22.22 9.15 8.12
C CYS A 64 -21.17 9.53 9.18
N ILE A 65 -20.00 9.99 8.76
CA ILE A 65 -18.87 10.31 9.63
C ILE A 65 -18.87 11.81 9.93
N ASN A 66 -18.49 12.16 11.16
CA ASN A 66 -18.39 13.56 11.57
C ASN A 66 -17.34 14.30 10.71
N GLU A 67 -17.77 15.36 10.03
CA GLU A 67 -16.89 16.15 9.14
C GLU A 67 -15.68 16.77 9.85
N SER A 68 -15.75 16.99 11.17
CA SER A 68 -14.62 17.52 11.94
C SER A 68 -13.39 16.61 11.96
N ILE A 69 -13.53 15.34 11.58
CA ILE A 69 -12.44 14.35 11.50
C ILE A 69 -12.23 13.79 10.09
N LEU A 70 -12.94 14.33 9.09
CA LEU A 70 -12.75 14.00 7.68
C LEU A 70 -11.85 15.04 7.00
N PRO A 71 -10.99 14.64 6.04
CA PRO A 71 -10.21 15.60 5.26
C PRO A 71 -11.13 16.44 4.36
N ASN A 72 -10.67 17.62 3.95
CA ASN A 72 -11.40 18.45 2.98
C ASN A 72 -11.38 17.82 1.58
N TYR A 73 -10.26 17.20 1.21
CA TYR A 73 -10.09 16.56 -0.08
C TYR A 73 -9.43 15.18 0.03
N PHE A 74 -9.72 14.33 -0.95
CA PHE A 74 -9.16 13.00 -1.10
C PHE A 74 -8.38 12.92 -2.41
N PHE A 75 -7.08 12.60 -2.33
CA PHE A 75 -6.25 12.30 -3.49
C PHE A 75 -6.39 10.83 -3.84
N CYS A 76 -7.15 10.58 -4.90
CA CYS A 76 -7.53 9.25 -5.35
C CYS A 76 -6.57 8.70 -6.40
N TRP A 77 -6.37 7.38 -6.36
CA TRP A 77 -5.53 6.65 -7.31
C TRP A 77 -6.18 6.48 -8.67
N SER A 78 -7.51 6.37 -8.71
CA SER A 78 -8.24 6.04 -9.93
C SER A 78 -9.46 6.95 -10.11
N LYS A 79 -9.91 7.08 -11.37
CA LYS A 79 -11.20 7.71 -11.70
C LYS A 79 -12.37 7.06 -10.97
N LYS A 80 -12.28 5.73 -10.77
CA LYS A 80 -13.32 4.97 -10.08
C LYS A 80 -13.37 5.34 -8.60
N ASP A 81 -12.23 5.47 -7.93
CA ASP A 81 -12.18 5.94 -6.53
C ASP A 81 -12.69 7.37 -6.40
N LYS A 82 -12.25 8.26 -7.31
CA LYS A 82 -12.73 9.65 -7.33
C LYS A 82 -14.26 9.68 -7.38
N ARG A 83 -14.84 8.97 -8.34
CA ARG A 83 -16.29 8.87 -8.52
C ARG A 83 -17.00 8.36 -7.26
N VAL A 84 -16.56 7.23 -6.69
CA VAL A 84 -17.23 6.63 -5.51
C VAL A 84 -17.12 7.54 -4.28
N ILE A 85 -16.03 8.30 -4.14
CA ILE A 85 -15.90 9.27 -3.03
C ILE A 85 -16.80 10.48 -3.25
N ASP A 86 -16.80 11.08 -4.45
CA ASP A 86 -17.65 12.25 -4.71
C ASP A 86 -19.15 11.93 -4.58
N GLU A 87 -19.59 10.73 -4.99
CA GLU A 87 -20.98 10.27 -4.84
C GLU A 87 -21.44 10.20 -3.37
N GLN A 88 -20.52 10.28 -2.40
CA GLN A 88 -20.82 10.28 -0.97
C GLN A 88 -20.95 11.69 -0.37
N PHE A 89 -20.76 12.76 -1.15
CA PHE A 89 -20.84 14.14 -0.68
C PHE A 89 -21.71 15.01 -1.60
N GLU A 90 -22.18 16.15 -1.09
CA GLU A 90 -22.94 17.12 -1.90
C GLU A 90 -22.06 17.92 -2.88
N SER A 91 -20.75 17.93 -2.64
CA SER A 91 -19.75 18.64 -3.44
C SER A 91 -18.56 17.75 -3.70
N ASP A 92 -17.89 17.98 -4.83
CA ASP A 92 -16.66 17.26 -5.20
C ASP A 92 -15.60 17.45 -4.11
N ARG A 93 -15.16 16.33 -3.52
CA ARG A 93 -14.08 16.28 -2.54
C ARG A 93 -12.91 15.42 -3.02
N ALA A 94 -13.09 14.64 -4.08
CA ALA A 94 -12.05 13.77 -4.61
C ALA A 94 -11.34 14.38 -5.82
N ILE A 95 -10.02 14.20 -5.87
CA ILE A 95 -9.15 14.60 -6.96
C ILE A 95 -8.41 13.36 -7.45
N GLU A 96 -8.52 13.03 -8.73
CA GLU A 96 -7.72 11.97 -9.36
C GLU A 96 -6.27 12.48 -9.48
N THR A 97 -5.39 11.96 -8.63
CA THR A 97 -3.95 12.29 -8.67
C THR A 97 -3.12 11.13 -9.16
N GLY A 98 -3.74 9.95 -9.32
CA GLY A 98 -3.03 8.74 -9.58
C GLY A 98 -2.20 8.32 -8.37
N ARG A 99 -1.05 7.73 -8.67
CA ARG A 99 -0.21 7.07 -7.68
C ARG A 99 0.89 8.01 -7.22
N VAL A 100 0.64 8.79 -6.17
CA VAL A 100 1.53 9.91 -5.77
C VAL A 100 2.97 9.46 -5.51
N TRP A 101 3.20 8.27 -4.96
CA TRP A 101 4.56 7.74 -4.75
C TRP A 101 5.32 7.44 -6.06
N ARG A 102 4.65 7.28 -7.22
CA ARG A 102 5.35 7.13 -8.51
C ARG A 102 6.11 8.39 -8.92
N PHE A 103 5.79 9.53 -8.33
CA PHE A 103 6.51 10.79 -8.55
C PHE A 103 7.64 11.00 -7.55
N LEU A 104 7.74 10.16 -6.51
CA LEU A 104 8.87 10.20 -5.60
C LEU A 104 10.10 9.60 -6.28
N PRO A 105 11.29 10.16 -6.07
CA PRO A 105 12.52 9.55 -6.56
C PRO A 105 12.62 8.15 -5.97
N LYS A 106 12.65 7.15 -6.84
CA LYS A 106 12.94 5.78 -6.43
C LYS A 106 14.39 5.75 -5.98
N GLU A 107 14.63 5.39 -4.73
CA GLU A 107 15.96 4.96 -4.35
C GLU A 107 16.30 3.75 -5.21
N ALA A 108 17.50 3.72 -5.78
CA ALA A 108 17.94 2.57 -6.55
C ALA A 108 17.98 1.37 -5.59
N ILE A 109 16.97 0.51 -5.66
CA ILE A 109 17.01 -0.75 -4.93
C ILE A 109 18.13 -1.55 -5.58
N ALA A 110 19.23 -1.70 -4.85
CA ALA A 110 20.16 -2.75 -5.17
C ALA A 110 19.40 -4.06 -4.95
N LEU A 111 18.91 -4.66 -6.05
CA LEU A 111 18.47 -6.04 -5.98
C LEU A 111 19.63 -6.84 -5.38
N PRO A 112 19.37 -7.78 -4.45
CA PRO A 112 20.44 -8.55 -3.83
C PRO A 112 21.17 -9.49 -4.82
N PHE A 113 20.83 -9.42 -6.11
CA PHE A 113 21.30 -10.30 -7.16
C PHE A 113 21.30 -9.61 -8.53
N GLU A 114 22.13 -10.13 -9.42
CA GLU A 114 22.11 -9.77 -10.83
C GLU A 114 20.94 -10.47 -11.52
N LYS A 115 20.11 -9.72 -12.25
CA LYS A 115 18.90 -10.26 -12.89
C LYS A 115 19.27 -11.16 -14.07
N VAL A 116 19.26 -12.48 -13.85
CA VAL A 116 19.54 -13.47 -14.90
C VAL A 116 18.26 -14.00 -15.54
N LYS A 117 17.19 -14.22 -14.76
CA LYS A 117 15.90 -14.72 -15.25
C LYS A 117 14.75 -13.75 -14.97
N PRO A 118 13.59 -13.91 -15.64
CA PRO A 118 12.36 -13.23 -15.23
C PRO A 118 12.01 -13.57 -13.78
N ILE A 119 11.60 -12.57 -13.01
CA ILE A 119 11.33 -12.70 -11.57
C ILE A 119 9.85 -12.95 -11.32
N VAL A 120 9.54 -13.96 -10.50
CA VAL A 120 8.22 -14.16 -9.90
C VAL A 120 8.25 -13.56 -8.49
N LEU A 121 7.45 -12.52 -8.25
CA LEU A 121 7.27 -11.97 -6.90
C LEU A 121 6.19 -12.79 -6.17
N LEU A 122 6.53 -13.36 -5.02
CA LEU A 122 5.58 -14.03 -4.14
C LEU A 122 5.32 -13.17 -2.91
N ILE A 123 4.09 -12.65 -2.77
CA ILE A 123 3.63 -11.87 -1.62
C ILE A 123 2.97 -12.83 -0.63
N CYS A 124 3.66 -13.11 0.48
CA CYS A 124 3.18 -14.03 1.51
C CYS A 124 2.18 -13.34 2.46
N GLY A 125 1.11 -14.05 2.81
CA GLY A 125 0.12 -13.60 3.80
C GLY A 125 0.55 -13.92 5.24
N LEU A 126 0.64 -15.20 5.58
CA LEU A 126 1.10 -15.66 6.90
C LEU A 126 2.50 -16.28 6.87
N ASP A 127 2.76 -17.12 5.87
CA ASP A 127 4.03 -17.82 5.68
C ASP A 127 4.21 -18.23 4.20
N LEU A 128 5.26 -18.97 3.90
CA LEU A 128 5.49 -19.58 2.59
C LEU A 128 4.38 -20.61 2.29
N PRO A 129 3.70 -20.54 1.12
CA PRO A 129 2.69 -21.52 0.76
C PRO A 129 3.24 -22.94 0.66
N SER A 130 2.51 -23.93 1.18
CA SER A 130 2.96 -25.33 1.21
C SER A 130 3.23 -25.94 -0.18
N TRP A 131 2.62 -25.37 -1.23
CA TRP A 131 2.83 -25.77 -2.62
C TRP A 131 4.07 -25.13 -3.26
N PHE A 132 4.71 -24.16 -2.61
CA PHE A 132 5.82 -23.39 -3.20
C PHE A 132 6.98 -24.28 -3.62
N SER A 133 7.36 -25.26 -2.81
CA SER A 133 8.44 -26.21 -3.14
C SER A 133 8.18 -26.95 -4.46
N LYS A 134 6.94 -27.40 -4.69
CA LYS A 134 6.54 -28.06 -5.94
C LYS A 134 6.52 -27.11 -7.14
N LEU A 135 6.19 -25.84 -6.91
CA LEU A 135 6.24 -24.82 -7.97
C LEU A 135 7.69 -24.55 -8.35
N GLU A 136 8.52 -24.26 -7.36
CA GLU A 136 9.95 -23.97 -7.50
C GLU A 136 10.63 -25.10 -8.28
N GLU A 137 10.48 -26.36 -7.84
CA GLU A 137 11.09 -27.53 -8.49
C GLU A 137 10.78 -27.59 -9.99
N LYS A 138 9.54 -27.28 -10.38
CA LYS A 138 9.06 -27.34 -11.77
C LYS A 138 9.57 -26.20 -12.64
N VAL A 139 9.83 -25.03 -12.07
CA VAL A 139 10.07 -23.80 -12.86
C VAL A 139 11.39 -23.10 -12.55
N GLN A 140 12.22 -23.65 -11.66
CA GLN A 140 13.50 -23.08 -11.21
C GLN A 140 14.49 -22.75 -12.33
N ASN A 141 14.45 -23.50 -13.43
CA ASN A 141 15.31 -23.26 -14.60
C ASN A 141 14.82 -22.09 -15.46
N LYS A 142 13.59 -21.61 -15.27
CA LYS A 142 12.96 -20.55 -16.07
C LYS A 142 12.80 -19.24 -15.31
N TYR A 143 12.65 -19.30 -13.99
CA TYR A 143 12.34 -18.13 -13.17
C TYR A 143 13.21 -18.10 -11.91
N ASP A 144 13.49 -16.88 -11.48
CA ASP A 144 13.95 -16.61 -10.13
C ASP A 144 12.78 -16.09 -9.30
N PHE A 145 12.80 -16.32 -7.99
CA PHE A 145 11.74 -15.93 -7.08
C PHE A 145 12.20 -14.83 -6.13
N LEU A 146 11.37 -13.82 -5.98
CA LEU A 146 11.50 -12.81 -4.94
C LEU A 146 10.38 -13.03 -3.92
N ILE A 147 10.72 -13.40 -2.69
CA ILE A 147 9.77 -13.67 -1.62
C ILE A 147 9.62 -12.39 -0.79
N ARG A 148 8.37 -11.95 -0.63
CA ARG A 148 8.01 -10.79 0.18
C ARG A 148 7.18 -11.27 1.38
N PRO A 149 7.80 -11.44 2.56
CA PRO A 149 7.09 -11.78 3.78
C PRO A 149 6.07 -10.70 4.17
N HIS A 150 5.05 -11.07 4.94
CA HIS A 150 4.13 -10.09 5.50
C HIS A 150 4.86 -9.26 6.58
N PRO A 151 4.74 -7.92 6.58
CA PRO A 151 5.52 -7.05 7.48
C PRO A 151 5.27 -7.31 8.96
N THR A 152 4.09 -7.82 9.33
CA THR A 152 3.74 -8.14 10.73
C THR A 152 4.15 -9.55 11.16
N PHE A 153 4.12 -10.53 10.24
CA PHE A 153 4.24 -11.95 10.61
C PHE A 153 5.60 -12.55 10.25
N GLY A 154 6.25 -12.05 9.20
CA GLY A 154 7.49 -12.63 8.69
C GLY A 154 7.27 -14.00 8.03
N LEU A 155 8.34 -14.82 8.00
CA LEU A 155 8.31 -16.22 7.61
C LEU A 155 8.67 -17.10 8.81
N SER A 156 8.20 -18.35 8.84
CA SER A 156 8.64 -19.29 9.87
C SER A 156 10.11 -19.69 9.68
N GLN A 157 10.73 -20.18 10.77
CA GLN A 157 12.11 -20.70 10.72
C GLN A 157 12.25 -21.88 9.75
N GLU A 158 11.20 -22.69 9.60
CA GLU A 158 11.17 -23.80 8.66
C GLU A 158 11.19 -23.29 7.21
N SER A 159 10.33 -22.31 6.89
CA SER A 159 10.32 -21.64 5.58
C SER A 159 11.68 -21.01 5.26
N ILE A 160 12.27 -20.27 6.20
CA ILE A 160 13.60 -19.65 6.01
C ILE A 160 14.67 -20.73 5.77
N ALA A 161 14.67 -21.81 6.56
CA ALA A 161 15.61 -22.91 6.39
C ALA A 161 15.45 -23.65 5.06
N PHE A 162 14.23 -23.73 4.52
CA PHE A 162 13.98 -24.23 3.17
C PHE A 162 14.52 -23.27 2.12
N LEU A 163 14.16 -21.97 2.20
CA LEU A 163 14.56 -20.95 1.22
C LEU A 163 16.08 -20.81 1.11
N ASN A 164 16.81 -20.91 2.23
CA ASN A 164 18.27 -20.86 2.25
C ASN A 164 18.96 -22.04 1.54
N LYS A 165 18.24 -23.12 1.22
CA LYS A 165 18.77 -24.27 0.46
C LYS A 165 18.56 -24.16 -1.04
N VAL A 166 17.78 -23.17 -1.48
CA VAL A 166 17.36 -23.01 -2.87
C VAL A 166 18.09 -21.81 -3.49
N ASN A 167 18.67 -22.00 -4.69
CA ASN A 167 19.60 -21.02 -5.27
C ASN A 167 18.96 -19.94 -6.14
N ASN A 168 17.69 -20.10 -6.52
CA ASN A 168 16.93 -19.17 -7.36
C ASN A 168 15.87 -18.40 -6.55
N VAL A 169 16.08 -18.24 -5.24
CA VAL A 169 15.13 -17.55 -4.36
C VAL A 169 15.84 -16.47 -3.55
N TYR A 170 15.18 -15.32 -3.43
CA TYR A 170 15.68 -14.15 -2.71
C TYR A 170 14.58 -13.61 -1.80
N ILE A 171 14.92 -13.23 -0.57
CA ILE A 171 13.96 -12.69 0.40
C ILE A 171 14.10 -11.15 0.43
N HIS A 172 12.98 -10.44 0.28
CA HIS A 172 12.91 -8.99 0.34
C HIS A 172 12.11 -8.54 1.57
N GLU A 173 12.76 -8.40 2.72
CA GLU A 173 12.13 -8.03 4.00
C GLU A 173 11.97 -6.51 4.20
N HIS A 174 12.83 -5.71 3.57
CA HIS A 174 12.88 -4.26 3.78
C HIS A 174 12.50 -3.49 2.52
N GLY A 175 12.40 -2.16 2.57
CA GLY A 175 11.98 -1.35 1.42
C GLY A 175 10.48 -1.37 1.15
N SER A 176 10.04 -0.65 0.12
CA SER A 176 8.62 -0.58 -0.26
C SER A 176 8.21 -1.83 -1.07
N LEU A 177 6.90 -2.10 -1.22
CA LEU A 177 6.45 -3.16 -2.13
C LEU A 177 6.60 -2.71 -3.58
N GLU A 178 6.29 -1.45 -3.82
CA GLU A 178 6.31 -0.75 -5.11
C GLU A 178 7.70 -0.73 -5.74
N ASP A 179 8.73 -0.72 -4.91
CA ASP A 179 10.12 -0.91 -5.26
C ASP A 179 10.35 -2.22 -6.02
N VAL A 180 9.72 -3.32 -5.58
CA VAL A 180 9.93 -4.65 -6.17
C VAL A 180 8.92 -5.01 -7.26
N LEU A 181 7.76 -4.34 -7.30
CA LEU A 181 6.73 -4.57 -8.31
C LEU A 181 7.24 -4.33 -9.74
N ASP A 182 8.06 -3.30 -9.95
CA ASP A 182 8.60 -2.96 -11.28
C ASP A 182 9.54 -4.04 -11.85
N TYR A 183 10.09 -4.92 -11.01
CA TYR A 183 11.03 -5.95 -11.45
C TYR A 183 10.35 -7.29 -11.78
N ALA A 184 9.13 -7.49 -11.28
CA ALA A 184 8.39 -8.74 -11.39
C ALA A 184 7.81 -8.93 -12.80
N ALA A 185 8.03 -10.11 -13.38
CA ALA A 185 7.34 -10.54 -14.59
C ALA A 185 5.90 -11.00 -14.28
N CYS A 186 5.71 -11.55 -13.08
CA CYS A 186 4.38 -11.82 -12.52
C CYS A 186 4.41 -11.80 -11.00
N CYS A 187 3.26 -11.54 -10.38
CA CYS A 187 3.07 -11.54 -8.94
C CYS A 187 2.09 -12.64 -8.52
N LEU A 188 2.48 -13.43 -7.51
CA LEU A 188 1.64 -14.41 -6.83
C LEU A 188 1.35 -13.90 -5.42
N GLY A 189 0.13 -14.08 -4.91
CA GLY A 189 -0.14 -13.69 -3.52
C GLY A 189 -1.49 -14.15 -2.98
N GLU A 190 -1.63 -14.06 -1.66
CA GLU A 190 -2.86 -14.37 -0.93
C GLU A 190 -3.61 -13.07 -0.61
N TRP A 191 -4.68 -12.78 -1.37
CA TRP A 191 -5.63 -11.65 -1.18
C TRP A 191 -5.01 -10.31 -0.70
N SER A 192 -3.79 -10.01 -1.15
CA SER A 192 -3.05 -8.84 -0.71
C SER A 192 -3.43 -7.62 -1.54
N ALA A 193 -3.54 -6.45 -0.90
CA ALA A 193 -3.60 -5.16 -1.60
C ALA A 193 -2.45 -5.02 -2.61
N GLY A 194 -1.30 -5.63 -2.31
CA GLY A 194 -0.15 -5.69 -3.20
C GLY A 194 -0.40 -6.38 -4.55
N LEU A 195 -1.33 -7.32 -4.65
CA LEU A 195 -1.72 -7.91 -5.93
C LEU A 195 -2.55 -6.94 -6.77
N VAL A 196 -3.42 -6.17 -6.13
CA VAL A 196 -4.20 -5.14 -6.82
C VAL A 196 -3.25 -4.05 -7.34
N GLU A 197 -2.29 -3.63 -6.51
CA GLU A 197 -1.24 -2.68 -6.90
C GLU A 197 -0.39 -3.18 -8.08
N ALA A 198 0.02 -4.46 -8.05
CA ALA A 198 0.76 -5.10 -9.13
C ALA A 198 -0.05 -5.13 -10.45
N GLN A 199 -1.34 -5.47 -10.37
CA GLN A 199 -2.21 -5.53 -11.54
C GLN A 199 -2.38 -4.14 -12.18
N GLU A 200 -2.59 -3.12 -11.35
CA GLU A 200 -2.67 -1.72 -11.79
C GLU A 200 -1.33 -1.22 -12.39
N ASN A 201 -0.20 -1.83 -12.03
CA ASN A 201 1.10 -1.58 -12.64
C ASN A 201 1.30 -2.34 -13.97
N GLY A 202 0.30 -3.09 -14.44
CA GLY A 202 0.38 -3.91 -15.65
C GLY A 202 1.12 -5.23 -15.46
N THR A 203 1.43 -5.60 -14.21
CA THR A 203 2.05 -6.89 -13.90
C THR A 203 0.98 -7.98 -13.89
N VAL A 204 1.28 -9.14 -14.48
CA VAL A 204 0.38 -10.30 -14.42
C VAL A 204 0.28 -10.78 -12.98
N THR A 205 -0.93 -10.86 -12.44
CA THR A 205 -1.19 -11.26 -11.05
C THR A 205 -1.97 -12.56 -10.98
N ILE A 206 -1.61 -13.41 -10.01
CA ILE A 206 -2.33 -14.64 -9.70
C ILE A 206 -2.60 -14.65 -8.20
N ALA A 207 -3.88 -14.53 -7.83
CA ALA A 207 -4.32 -14.74 -6.47
C ALA A 207 -4.48 -16.23 -6.18
N TYR A 208 -4.04 -16.69 -5.01
CA TYR A 208 -4.29 -18.03 -4.50
C TYR A 208 -4.93 -17.96 -3.10
N GLY A 209 -5.51 -19.08 -2.65
CA GLY A 209 -6.26 -19.13 -1.39
C GLY A 209 -7.74 -18.73 -1.53
N ALA A 210 -8.30 -18.86 -2.74
CA ALA A 210 -9.75 -18.81 -2.96
C ALA A 210 -10.35 -20.21 -2.76
N GLU A 211 -10.49 -20.62 -1.49
CA GLU A 211 -11.47 -21.62 -1.05
C GLU A 211 -12.22 -21.05 0.16
#